data_AF-S4PNI2-F1
#
_entry.id   AF-S4PNI2-F1
#
_cell.length_a   1.000
_cell.length_b   1.000
_cell.length_c   1.000
_cell.angle_alpha   90.00
_cell.angle_beta   90.00
_cell.angle_gamma   90.00
#
_symmetry.space_group_name_H-M   'P 1'
#
loop_
_entity.id
_entity.type
_entity.pdbx_description
1 polymer ?
#
loop_
_entity_poly.entity_id
_entity_poly.type
_entity_poly.pdbx_seq_one_letter_code
_entity_poly.pdbx_strand_id
1 'polypeptide(L)'
;NDGRRIPALALGTYLGYDKNGAVIPQNNLVRDVILQAIDVGYRHFDTATIYNTEEEIGQAVRIKVAEGAVKREDIFITTKLWNTHHRREDVLKA
;
A
#
# COMPACT_ATOMS: atom_id res chain seq x y z
N ASN A 1 15.97 8.74 10.76
CA ASN A 1 17.42 8.96 10.98
C ASN A 1 18.18 9.09 9.64
N ASP A 2 17.48 9.15 8.51
CA ASP A 2 18.03 9.21 7.14
C ASP A 2 17.64 10.51 6.41
N GLY A 3 17.14 11.51 7.13
CA GLY A 3 16.69 12.79 6.58
C GLY A 3 15.34 12.76 5.84
N ARG A 4 14.74 11.59 5.62
CA ARG A 4 13.41 11.49 4.99
C ARG A 4 12.32 11.80 6.00
N ARG A 5 11.23 12.39 5.51
CA ARG A 5 10.01 12.59 6.31
C ARG A 5 9.07 11.43 6.08
N ILE A 6 8.45 10.95 7.15
CA ILE A 6 7.41 9.93 7.15
C ILE A 6 6.17 10.51 7.85
N PRO A 7 4.98 10.44 7.24
CA PRO A 7 3.76 10.87 7.93
C PRO A 7 3.51 9.99 9.16
N ALA A 8 3.17 10.64 10.28
CA ALA A 8 3.03 9.98 11.58
C ALA A 8 1.87 8.97 11.65
N LEU A 9 0.89 9.08 10.74
CA LEU A 9 -0.26 8.18 10.65
C LEU A 9 -0.23 7.45 9.31
N ALA A 10 -0.27 6.12 9.35
CA ALA A 10 -0.37 5.24 8.19
C ALA A 10 -1.71 4.51 8.18
N LEU A 11 -2.31 4.36 6.99
CA LEU A 11 -3.43 3.44 6.81
C LEU A 11 -2.88 2.03 6.52
N GLY A 12 -3.14 1.09 7.41
CA GLY A 12 -2.81 -0.32 7.22
C GLY A 12 -3.77 -1.00 6.24
N THR A 13 -3.24 -1.84 5.35
CA THR A 13 -4.03 -2.48 4.27
C THR A 13 -4.09 -4.00 4.37
N TYR A 14 -3.72 -4.59 5.50
CA TYR A 14 -3.95 -6.01 5.73
C TYR A 14 -5.39 -6.28 6.17
N LEU A 15 -6.09 -7.18 5.47
CA LEU A 15 -7.50 -7.48 5.73
C LEU A 15 -7.75 -8.52 6.82
N GLY A 16 -6.69 -9.13 7.36
CA GLY A 16 -6.80 -10.12 8.43
C GLY A 16 -7.14 -11.53 7.95
N TYR A 17 -7.66 -12.32 8.90
CA TYR A 17 -8.12 -13.69 8.69
C TYR A 17 -9.59 -13.80 9.08
N ASP A 18 -10.34 -14.62 8.34
CA ASP A 18 -11.65 -15.11 8.75
C ASP A 18 -11.62 -16.64 8.94
N LYS A 19 -12.80 -17.26 9.09
CA LYS A 19 -12.94 -18.72 9.26
C LYS A 19 -12.42 -19.55 8.07
N ASN A 20 -12.24 -18.91 6.91
CA ASN A 20 -11.77 -19.54 5.67
C ASN A 20 -10.29 -19.24 5.38
N GLY A 21 -9.61 -18.45 6.22
CA GLY A 21 -8.20 -18.12 6.05
C GLY A 21 -7.98 -16.63 5.81
N ALA A 22 -6.88 -16.29 5.13
CA ALA A 22 -6.52 -14.89 4.87
C ALA A 22 -7.58 -14.25 3.97
N VAL A 23 -8.07 -13.08 4.36
CA VAL A 23 -9.02 -12.32 3.56
C VAL A 23 -8.29 -11.69 2.39
N ILE A 24 -8.65 -12.07 1.17
CA ILE A 24 -8.11 -11.51 -0.07
C ILE A 24 -9.02 -10.37 -0.53
N PRO A 25 -8.46 -9.21 -0.94
CA PRO A 25 -9.27 -8.11 -1.46
C PRO A 25 -10.09 -8.56 -2.68
N GLN A 26 -11.33 -8.06 -2.76
CA GLN A 26 -12.24 -8.32 -3.88
C GLN A 26 -12.92 -7.02 -4.29
N ASN A 27 -13.37 -6.98 -5.55
CA ASN A 27 -14.19 -5.90 -6.09
C ASN A 27 -13.57 -4.50 -5.95
N ASN A 28 -12.24 -4.40 -6.02
CA ASN A 28 -11.50 -3.15 -5.85
C ASN A 28 -11.70 -2.46 -4.48
N LEU A 29 -12.05 -3.22 -3.44
CA LEU A 29 -12.30 -2.70 -2.10
C LEU A 29 -11.16 -1.82 -1.59
N VAL A 30 -9.91 -2.29 -1.72
CA VAL A 30 -8.74 -1.56 -1.21
C VAL A 30 -8.51 -0.32 -2.05
N ARG A 31 -8.62 -0.42 -3.38
CA ARG A 31 -8.48 0.74 -4.27
C ARG A 31 -9.42 1.86 -3.84
N ASP A 32 -10.70 1.55 -3.66
CA ASP A 32 -11.72 2.55 -3.37
C ASP A 32 -11.52 3.18 -1.98
N VAL A 33 -11.08 2.39 -0.99
CA VAL A 33 -10.67 2.89 0.32
C VAL A 33 -9.47 3.84 0.21
N ILE A 34 -8.47 3.51 -0.61
CA ILE A 34 -7.26 4.34 -0.78
C ILE A 34 -7.60 5.65 -1.50
N LEU A 35 -8.50 5.64 -2.49
CA LEU A 35 -8.99 6.86 -3.14
C LEU A 35 -9.59 7.81 -2.10
N GLN A 36 -10.50 7.32 -1.27
CA GLN A 36 -11.13 8.12 -0.20
C GLN A 36 -10.12 8.56 0.85
N ALA A 37 -9.19 7.68 1.24
CA ALA A 37 -8.15 8.01 2.22
C ALA A 37 -7.29 9.18 1.74
N ILE A 38 -6.92 9.20 0.45
CA ILE A 38 -6.18 10.32 -0.14
C ILE A 38 -7.01 11.62 -0.08
N ASP A 39 -8.31 11.54 -0.39
CA ASP A 39 -9.22 12.69 -0.38
C ASP A 39 -9.38 13.30 1.02
N VAL A 40 -9.40 12.47 2.07
CA VAL A 40 -9.47 12.94 3.47
C VAL A 40 -8.10 13.27 4.07
N GLY A 41 -7.02 13.20 3.29
CA GLY A 41 -5.70 13.72 3.68
C GLY A 41 -4.65 12.67 4.08
N TYR A 42 -4.93 11.37 3.99
CA TYR A 42 -3.89 10.36 4.20
C TYR A 42 -2.79 10.48 3.14
N ARG A 43 -1.56 10.37 3.60
CA ARG A 43 -0.36 10.42 2.77
C ARG A 43 0.59 9.25 3.02
N HIS A 44 0.25 8.34 3.92
CA HIS A 44 1.06 7.17 4.22
C HIS A 44 0.19 5.91 4.21
N PHE A 45 0.60 4.95 3.37
CA PHE A 45 -0.07 3.66 3.19
C PHE A 45 0.91 2.53 3.48
N ASP A 46 0.51 1.60 4.33
CA ASP A 46 1.28 0.41 4.68
C ASP A 46 0.67 -0.84 4.05
N THR A 47 1.49 -1.57 3.30
CA THR A 47 1.15 -2.83 2.62
C THR A 47 2.30 -3.83 2.75
N ALA A 48 2.17 -4.99 2.12
CA ALA A 48 3.19 -6.02 2.00
C ALA A 48 2.83 -6.96 0.86
N THR A 49 3.82 -7.63 0.26
CA THR A 49 3.60 -8.63 -0.81
C THR A 49 2.57 -9.68 -0.39
N ILE A 50 2.61 -10.13 0.87
CA ILE A 50 1.71 -11.18 1.37
C ILE A 50 0.26 -10.71 1.56
N TYR A 51 0.00 -9.40 1.58
CA TYR A 51 -1.36 -8.87 1.76
C TYR A 51 -2.20 -8.96 0.49
N ASN A 52 -1.56 -9.13 -0.68
CA ASN A 52 -2.23 -9.10 -1.99
C ASN A 52 -3.00 -7.80 -2.28
N THR A 53 -2.61 -6.68 -1.65
CA THR A 53 -3.29 -5.38 -1.81
C THR A 53 -2.52 -4.35 -2.64
N GLU A 54 -1.25 -4.62 -2.96
CA GLU A 54 -0.34 -3.67 -3.62
C GLU A 54 -0.85 -3.17 -4.97
N GLU A 55 -1.46 -4.05 -5.77
CA GLU A 55 -1.97 -3.69 -7.09
C GLU A 55 -3.07 -2.62 -6.98
N GLU A 56 -4.06 -2.85 -6.11
CA GLU A 56 -5.17 -1.94 -5.89
C GLU A 56 -4.73 -0.59 -5.32
N ILE A 57 -3.76 -0.59 -4.39
CA ILE A 57 -3.14 0.65 -3.87
C ILE A 57 -2.45 1.42 -5.00
N GLY A 58 -1.66 0.71 -5.82
CA GLY A 58 -0.96 1.29 -6.96
C GLY A 58 -1.92 1.91 -7.98
N GLN A 59 -3.07 1.27 -8.24
CA GLN A 59 -4.12 1.81 -9.10
C GLN A 59 -4.69 3.10 -8.52
N ALA A 60 -5.08 3.12 -7.23
CA ALA A 60 -5.65 4.29 -6.57
C ALA A 60 -4.70 5.49 -6.58
N VAL A 61 -3.41 5.26 -6.27
CA VAL A 61 -2.39 6.32 -6.29
C VAL A 61 -2.19 6.87 -7.71
N ARG A 62 -2.13 6.01 -8.74
CA ARG A 62 -2.03 6.47 -10.14
C ARG A 62 -3.23 7.33 -10.55
N ILE A 63 -4.44 6.94 -10.15
CA ILE A 63 -5.67 7.71 -10.42
C ILE A 63 -5.56 9.10 -9.77
N LYS A 64 -5.26 9.18 -8.46
CA LYS A 64 -5.17 10.48 -7.76
C LYS A 64 -4.04 11.37 -8.25
N VAL A 65 -2.94 10.79 -8.75
CA VAL A 65 -1.88 11.53 -9.41
C VAL A 65 -2.34 12.06 -10.78
N ALA A 66 -3.02 11.24 -11.58
CA ALA A 66 -3.55 11.65 -12.89
C ALA A 66 -4.64 12.72 -12.78
N GLU A 67 -5.46 12.68 -11.72
CA GLU A 67 -6.45 13.71 -11.38
C GLU A 67 -5.80 15.02 -10.89
N GLY A 68 -4.50 15.01 -10.57
CA GLY A 68 -3.80 16.15 -9.97
C GLY A 68 -4.16 16.41 -8.50
N ALA A 69 -4.85 15.48 -7.85
CA ALA A 69 -5.25 15.60 -6.44
C ALA A 69 -4.04 15.52 -5.48
N VAL A 70 -3.01 14.76 -5.86
CA VAL A 70 -1.72 14.65 -5.16
C VAL A 70 -0.60 14.45 -6.18
N LYS A 71 0.64 14.76 -5.79
CA LYS A 71 1.82 14.34 -6.53
C LYS A 71 2.36 13.03 -5.96
N ARG A 72 3.19 12.31 -6.73
CA ARG A 72 3.78 11.06 -6.24
C ARG A 72 4.60 11.31 -4.99
N GLU A 73 5.36 12.40 -4.92
CA GLU A 73 6.19 12.77 -3.78
C GLU A 73 5.40 13.11 -2.51
N ASP A 74 4.09 13.37 -2.61
CA ASP A 74 3.23 13.58 -1.44
C ASP A 74 2.88 12.25 -0.75
N ILE A 75 3.07 11.12 -1.42
CA ILE A 75 2.63 9.80 -0.95
C ILE A 75 3.83 8.98 -0.45
N PHE A 76 3.74 8.52 0.80
CA PHE A 76 4.63 7.55 1.41
C PHE A 76 3.99 6.16 1.33
N ILE A 77 4.66 5.19 0.71
CA ILE A 77 4.19 3.80 0.64
C ILE A 77 5.26 2.93 1.27
N THR A 78 4.83 2.10 2.22
CA THR A 78 5.65 1.07 2.84
C THR A 78 5.18 -0.30 2.33
N THR A 79 6.10 -1.10 1.78
CA THR A 79 5.87 -2.53 1.52
C THR A 79 6.91 -3.38 2.26
N LYS A 80 6.72 -4.70 2.27
CA LYS A 80 7.51 -5.64 3.07
C LYS A 80 7.83 -6.88 2.24
N LEU A 81 9.12 -7.22 2.20
CA LEU A 81 9.65 -8.44 1.62
C LEU A 81 9.06 -9.66 2.37
N TRP A 82 8.56 -10.64 1.63
CA TRP A 82 8.06 -11.87 2.25
C TRP A 82 9.20 -12.86 2.59
N ASN A 83 8.95 -13.72 3.57
CA ASN A 83 9.92 -14.66 4.13
C ASN A 83 10.58 -15.58 3.08
N THR A 84 9.91 -15.83 1.95
CA THR A 84 10.44 -16.68 0.87
C THR A 84 11.47 -15.98 -0.02
N HIS A 85 11.75 -14.70 0.19
CA HIS A 85 12.61 -13.88 -0.68
C HIS A 85 13.82 -13.27 0.05
N HIS A 86 14.25 -13.85 1.18
CA HIS A 86 15.37 -13.33 1.97
C HIS A 86 16.76 -13.60 1.38
N ARG A 87 16.88 -14.42 0.32
CA ARG A 87 18.16 -14.58 -0.37
C ARG A 87 18.52 -13.26 -1.05
N ARG A 88 19.81 -12.90 -1.06
CA ARG A 88 20.28 -11.60 -1.55
C ARG A 88 19.81 -11.32 -2.98
N GLU A 89 19.84 -12.33 -3.82
CA GLU A 89 19.44 -12.29 -5.23
C GLU A 89 17.91 -12.20 -5.46
N ASP A 90 17.11 -12.50 -4.43
CA ASP A 90 15.65 -12.49 -4.49
C ASP A 90 15.08 -11.13 -4.07
N VAL A 91 15.79 -10.38 -3.22
CA VAL A 91 15.32 -9.09 -2.66
C VAL A 91 14.96 -8.07 -3.75
N LEU A 92 15.76 -7.96 -4.81
CA LEU A 92 15.52 -6.98 -5.88
C LEU A 92 14.43 -7.41 -6.88
N LYS A 93 14.06 -8.69 -6.90
CA LYS A 93 13.08 -9.25 -7.85
C LYS A 93 11.67 -9.33 -7.28
N ALA A 94 11.58 -9.36 -5.94
CA ALA A 94 10.35 -9.52 -5.19
C ALA A 94 9.40 -8.32 -5.35
#